data_AF-A0A452IA15-F1
#
_entry.id   AF-A0A452IA15-F1
#
_cell.length_a   1.000
_cell.length_b   1.000
_cell.length_c   1.000
_cell.angle_alpha   90.00
_cell.angle_beta   90.00
_cell.angle_gamma   90.00
#
_symmetry.space_group_name_H-M   'P 1'
#
loop_
_entity.id
_entity.type
_entity.pdbx_description
1 polymer ?
#
loop_
_entity_poly.entity_id
_entity_poly.type
_entity_poly.pdbx_seq_one_letter_code
_entity_poly.pdbx_strand_id
1 'polypeptide(L)'
;PEEAVRWGESFNKLLSQKAGLDAFTRFLKTEFSEENIEFWTTCEDYKKNRASHQLIPKAKTIYETFIRKDAPKEVNLDFHMKEVTAQNITHPTLDSFDAAQAKIYRLMEQDSYPRFLRSDMYLDLIKGRQHSGLHSTKHLHSY
;
A
#
# COMPACT_ATOMS: atom_id res chain seq x y z
N PRO A 1 -8.43 5.22 -19.16
CA PRO A 1 -9.53 4.23 -19.20
C PRO A 1 -9.02 2.79 -19.40
N GLU A 2 -8.23 2.52 -20.46
CA GLU A 2 -7.77 1.15 -20.76
C GLU A 2 -6.85 0.57 -19.68
N GLU A 3 -5.93 1.37 -19.11
CA GLU A 3 -5.07 0.95 -18.00
C GLU A 3 -5.88 0.61 -16.74
N ALA A 4 -6.91 1.40 -16.43
CA ALA A 4 -7.76 1.19 -15.26
C ALA A 4 -8.58 -0.11 -15.37
N VAL A 5 -8.98 -0.52 -16.58
CA VAL A 5 -9.66 -1.82 -16.78
C VAL A 5 -8.75 -2.98 -16.39
N ARG A 6 -7.44 -2.90 -16.74
CA ARG A 6 -6.46 -3.94 -16.40
C ARG A 6 -6.23 -4.08 -14.89
N TRP A 7 -6.52 -3.04 -14.11
CA TRP A 7 -6.43 -3.10 -12.65
C TRP A 7 -7.46 -4.04 -12.03
N GLY A 8 -8.60 -4.29 -12.70
CA GLY A 8 -9.63 -5.22 -12.21
C GLY A 8 -9.32 -6.68 -12.49
N GLU A 9 -8.35 -6.98 -13.37
CA GLU A 9 -8.02 -8.35 -13.77
C GLU A 9 -7.23 -9.11 -12.70
N SER A 10 -6.34 -8.43 -11.97
CA SER A 10 -5.66 -8.99 -10.80
C SER A 10 -5.03 -7.90 -9.93
N PHE A 11 -4.90 -8.19 -8.64
CA PHE A 11 -4.26 -7.27 -7.71
C PHE A 11 -2.79 -7.02 -8.07
N ASN A 12 -2.10 -8.04 -8.60
CA ASN A 12 -0.74 -7.88 -9.12
C ASN A 12 -0.66 -6.85 -10.27
N LYS A 13 -1.62 -6.86 -11.21
CA LYS A 13 -1.66 -5.90 -12.32
C LYS A 13 -1.94 -4.47 -11.84
N LEU A 14 -2.75 -4.31 -10.79
CA LEU A 14 -2.96 -3.03 -10.13
C LEU A 14 -1.65 -2.50 -9.54
N LEU A 15 -0.95 -3.31 -8.74
CA LEU A 15 0.27 -2.88 -8.05
C LEU A 15 1.48 -2.71 -8.99
N SER A 16 1.53 -3.43 -10.12
CA SER A 16 2.63 -3.31 -11.09
C SER A 16 2.62 -1.99 -11.86
N GLN A 17 1.50 -1.27 -11.87
CA GLN A 17 1.35 0.00 -12.57
C GLN A 17 1.42 1.16 -11.59
N LYS A 18 2.29 2.15 -11.85
CA LYS A 18 2.43 3.33 -10.98
C LYS A 18 1.10 4.03 -10.71
N ALA A 19 0.29 4.22 -11.75
CA ALA A 19 -1.03 4.86 -11.62
C ALA A 19 -2.00 4.03 -10.78
N GLY A 20 -1.94 2.69 -10.89
CA GLY A 20 -2.74 1.77 -10.08
C GLY A 20 -2.34 1.80 -8.61
N LEU A 21 -1.03 1.73 -8.34
CA LEU A 21 -0.48 1.88 -7.00
C LEU A 21 -0.88 3.22 -6.36
N ASP A 22 -0.75 4.33 -7.10
CA ASP A 22 -1.12 5.66 -6.62
C ASP A 22 -2.63 5.76 -6.32
N ALA A 23 -3.48 5.20 -7.19
CA ALA A 23 -4.93 5.17 -6.99
C ALA A 23 -5.33 4.30 -5.77
N PHE A 24 -4.74 3.11 -5.64
CA PHE A 24 -5.00 2.22 -4.52
C PHE A 24 -4.50 2.81 -3.20
N THR A 25 -3.35 3.48 -3.20
CA THR A 25 -2.85 4.19 -2.01
C THR A 25 -3.82 5.28 -1.56
N ARG A 26 -4.39 6.04 -2.49
CA ARG A 26 -5.42 7.05 -2.16
C ARG A 26 -6.67 6.39 -1.58
N PHE A 27 -7.09 5.26 -2.12
CA PHE A 27 -8.22 4.50 -1.60
C PHE A 27 -7.99 4.09 -0.15
N LEU A 28 -6.85 3.46 0.14
CA LEU A 28 -6.54 2.98 1.49
C LEU A 28 -6.48 4.12 2.52
N LYS A 29 -6.03 5.32 2.12
CA LYS A 29 -6.07 6.51 2.99
C LYS A 29 -7.49 6.94 3.35
N THR A 30 -8.49 6.70 2.49
CA THR A 30 -9.90 6.95 2.82
C THR A 30 -10.47 5.95 3.81
N GLU A 31 -9.85 4.77 3.93
CA GLU A 31 -10.24 3.71 4.85
C GLU A 31 -9.29 3.58 6.05
N PHE A 32 -8.33 4.50 6.20
CA PHE A 32 -7.32 4.50 7.26
C PHE A 32 -6.54 3.18 7.35
N SER A 33 -6.18 2.61 6.20
CA SER A 33 -5.48 1.34 6.07
C SER A 33 -4.26 1.42 5.14
N GLU A 34 -3.70 2.61 4.95
CA GLU A 34 -2.58 2.86 4.05
C GLU A 34 -1.24 2.26 4.51
N GLU A 35 -1.10 1.94 5.79
CA GLU A 35 0.09 1.27 6.33
C GLU A 35 0.39 -0.04 5.61
N ASN A 36 -0.65 -0.74 5.15
CA ASN A 36 -0.52 -2.01 4.43
C ASN A 36 0.22 -1.84 3.10
N ILE A 37 -0.14 -0.83 2.31
CA ILE A 37 0.52 -0.60 1.02
C ILE A 37 1.89 0.03 1.20
N GLU A 38 2.05 0.91 2.18
CA GLU A 38 3.34 1.52 2.49
C GLU A 38 4.36 0.48 2.95
N PHE A 39 3.96 -0.46 3.82
CA PHE A 39 4.79 -1.59 4.20
C PHE A 39 5.16 -2.43 2.98
N TRP A 40 4.16 -2.80 2.16
CA TRP A 40 4.40 -3.62 0.98
C TRP A 40 5.39 -2.97 0.00
N THR A 41 5.25 -1.67 -0.30
CA THR A 41 6.18 -0.95 -1.18
C THR A 41 7.57 -0.80 -0.55
N THR A 42 7.64 -0.58 0.76
CA THR A 42 8.92 -0.49 1.46
C THR A 42 9.68 -1.80 1.40
N CYS A 43 8.99 -2.94 1.48
CA CYS A 43 9.56 -4.28 1.29
C CYS A 43 10.04 -4.52 -0.16
N GLU A 44 9.28 -4.07 -1.17
CA GLU A 44 9.73 -4.12 -2.58
C GLU A 44 11.04 -3.35 -2.79
N ASP A 45 11.19 -2.19 -2.17
CA ASP A 45 12.40 -1.37 -2.29
C ASP A 45 13.55 -1.93 -1.45
N TYR A 46 13.25 -2.51 -0.29
CA TYR A 46 14.23 -3.22 0.52
C TYR A 46 14.88 -4.39 -0.25
N LYS A 47 14.08 -5.18 -0.98
CA LYS A 47 14.57 -6.30 -1.82
C LYS A 47 15.48 -5.87 -2.96
N LYS A 48 15.33 -4.65 -3.48
CA LYS A 48 16.19 -4.10 -4.55
C LYS A 48 17.55 -3.64 -4.02
N ASN A 49 17.69 -3.45 -2.71
CA ASN A 49 18.88 -2.87 -2.12
C ASN A 49 20.04 -3.89 -2.05
N ARG A 50 20.98 -3.81 -2.99
CA ARG A 50 22.16 -4.68 -3.00
C ARG A 50 23.32 -4.21 -2.09
N ALA A 51 23.19 -3.05 -1.46
CA ALA A 51 24.22 -2.52 -0.58
C ALA A 51 24.12 -3.12 0.83
N SER A 52 24.98 -4.08 1.14
CA SER A 52 25.00 -4.81 2.42
C SER A 52 25.05 -3.89 3.65
N HIS A 53 25.82 -2.80 3.59
CA HIS A 53 25.94 -1.83 4.70
C HIS A 53 24.64 -1.08 5.03
N GLN A 54 23.69 -1.01 4.09
CA GLN A 54 22.39 -0.36 4.30
C GLN A 54 21.29 -1.35 4.71
N LEU A 55 21.56 -2.65 4.65
CA LEU A 55 20.54 -3.68 4.84
C LEU A 55 20.04 -3.69 6.28
N ILE A 56 20.97 -3.76 7.25
CA ILE A 56 20.67 -3.75 8.69
C ILE A 56 19.89 -2.49 9.12
N PRO A 57 20.36 -1.25 8.87
CA PRO A 57 19.63 -0.06 9.31
C PRO A 57 18.24 0.03 8.67
N LYS A 58 18.08 -0.36 7.39
CA LYS A 58 16.76 -0.36 6.74
C LYS A 58 15.82 -1.41 7.33
N ALA A 59 16.32 -2.63 7.57
CA ALA A 59 15.52 -3.68 8.20
C ALA A 59 15.01 -3.24 9.58
N LYS A 60 15.87 -2.59 10.37
CA LYS A 60 15.49 -2.03 11.67
C LYS A 60 14.40 -0.95 11.53
N THR A 61 14.56 0.00 10.60
CA THR A 61 13.54 1.03 10.35
C THR A 61 12.20 0.42 9.94
N ILE A 62 12.19 -0.56 9.06
CA ILE A 62 10.97 -1.26 8.63
C ILE A 62 10.29 -1.92 9.83
N TYR A 63 11.06 -2.64 10.65
CA TYR A 63 10.53 -3.30 11.82
C TYR A 63 9.92 -2.31 12.83
N GLU A 64 10.63 -1.24 13.16
CA GLU A 64 10.16 -0.24 14.13
C GLU A 64 8.96 0.56 13.65
N THR A 65 8.77 0.68 12.33
CA THR A 65 7.67 1.44 11.72
C THR A 65 6.42 0.59 11.53
N PHE A 66 6.57 -0.67 11.13
CA PHE A 66 5.45 -1.49 10.64
C PHE A 66 5.20 -2.79 11.44
N ILE A 67 6.22 -3.37 12.08
CA ILE A 67 6.11 -4.75 12.62
C ILE A 67 6.03 -4.79 14.14
N ARG A 68 6.85 -3.96 14.80
CA ARG A 68 6.93 -3.91 16.27
C ARG A 68 5.54 -3.65 16.84
N LYS A 69 5.23 -4.27 17.97
CA LYS A 69 4.02 -3.96 18.72
C LYS A 69 3.98 -2.45 19.05
N ASP A 70 2.82 -1.84 18.88
CA ASP A 70 2.57 -0.41 19.11
C ASP A 70 3.41 0.48 18.17
N ALA A 71 3.81 -0.03 17.00
CA ALA A 71 4.49 0.76 15.98
C ALA A 71 3.55 1.82 15.37
N PRO A 72 4.08 2.98 14.95
CA PRO A 72 3.25 4.08 14.46
C PRO A 72 2.41 3.73 13.23
N LYS A 73 2.84 2.73 12.44
CA LYS A 73 2.14 2.19 11.28
C LYS A 73 2.07 0.68 11.35
N GLU A 74 1.79 0.14 12.54
CA GLU A 74 1.73 -1.30 12.78
C GLU A 74 0.76 -1.99 11.82
N VAL A 75 1.27 -2.92 11.00
CA VAL A 75 0.45 -3.70 10.08
C VAL A 75 -0.24 -4.85 10.80
N ASN A 76 -1.41 -5.27 10.27
CA ASN A 76 -2.20 -6.34 10.85
C ASN A 76 -1.57 -7.72 10.57
N LEU A 77 -0.65 -8.13 11.45
CA LEU A 77 -0.02 -9.45 11.46
C LEU A 77 -0.31 -10.17 12.78
N ASP A 78 -0.50 -11.48 12.70
CA ASP A 78 -0.63 -12.33 13.89
C ASP A 78 0.68 -12.35 14.72
N PHE A 79 0.54 -12.74 15.99
CA PHE A 79 1.66 -12.76 16.94
C PHE A 79 2.84 -13.60 16.45
N HIS A 80 2.55 -14.77 15.87
CA HIS A 80 3.56 -15.68 15.39
C HIS A 80 4.37 -15.06 14.23
N MET A 81 3.71 -14.39 13.29
CA MET A 81 4.38 -13.71 12.18
C MET A 81 5.26 -12.55 12.65
N LYS A 82 4.84 -11.81 13.67
CA LYS A 82 5.66 -10.75 14.27
C LYS A 82 6.92 -11.32 14.93
N GLU A 83 6.80 -12.46 15.61
CA GLU A 83 7.93 -13.16 16.23
C GLU A 83 8.92 -13.68 15.18
N VAL A 84 8.44 -14.36 14.14
CA VAL A 84 9.28 -14.83 13.02
C VAL A 84 10.01 -13.66 12.36
N THR A 85 9.30 -12.55 12.11
CA THR A 85 9.92 -11.35 11.51
C THR A 85 10.97 -10.74 12.44
N ALA A 86 10.72 -10.70 13.75
CA ALA A 86 11.67 -10.21 14.75
C ALA A 86 12.95 -11.06 14.80
N GLN A 87 12.85 -12.38 14.61
CA GLN A 87 14.01 -13.27 14.52
C GLN A 87 14.80 -13.03 13.23
N ASN A 88 14.12 -12.89 12.09
CA ASN A 88 14.76 -12.68 10.79
C ASN A 88 15.61 -11.41 10.74
N ILE A 89 15.14 -10.32 11.37
CA ILE A 89 15.88 -9.05 11.35
C ILE A 89 17.11 -9.03 12.27
N THR A 90 17.36 -10.08 13.07
CA THR A 90 18.61 -10.19 13.85
C THR A 90 19.81 -10.34 12.93
N HIS A 91 19.64 -11.04 11.81
CA HIS A 91 20.63 -11.22 10.74
C HIS A 91 19.92 -10.98 9.40
N PRO A 92 19.64 -9.72 9.06
CA PRO A 92 18.75 -9.40 7.97
C PRO A 92 19.37 -9.77 6.62
N THR A 93 18.51 -10.30 5.77
CA THR A 93 18.70 -10.74 4.39
C THR A 93 17.69 -10.02 3.51
N LEU A 94 17.78 -10.15 2.18
CA LEU A 94 16.83 -9.49 1.27
C LEU A 94 15.39 -10.02 1.43
N ASP A 95 15.24 -11.27 1.85
CA ASP A 95 13.99 -12.00 2.05
C ASP A 95 13.44 -11.93 3.49
N SER A 96 14.07 -11.15 4.38
CA SER A 96 13.67 -11.08 5.81
C SER A 96 12.20 -10.72 6.06
N PHE A 97 11.58 -10.01 5.11
CA PHE A 97 10.19 -9.58 5.20
C PHE A 97 9.23 -10.34 4.27
N ASP A 98 9.70 -11.32 3.49
CA ASP A 98 8.88 -11.96 2.43
C ASP A 98 7.60 -12.59 2.99
N ALA A 99 7.70 -13.28 4.12
CA ALA A 99 6.56 -13.92 4.77
C ALA A 99 5.52 -12.89 5.25
N ALA A 100 5.98 -11.81 5.91
CA ALA A 100 5.12 -10.73 6.39
C ALA A 100 4.50 -9.96 5.21
N GLN A 101 5.30 -9.65 4.19
CA GLN A 101 4.86 -8.95 2.99
C GLN A 101 3.79 -9.76 2.24
N ALA A 102 3.95 -11.09 2.13
CA ALA A 102 2.96 -11.96 1.51
C ALA A 102 1.62 -11.96 2.28
N LYS A 103 1.65 -11.91 3.62
CA LYS A 103 0.44 -11.80 4.44
C LYS A 103 -0.29 -10.49 4.19
N ILE A 104 0.43 -9.35 4.19
CA ILE A 104 -0.17 -8.04 3.95
C ILE A 104 -0.68 -7.91 2.51
N TYR A 105 0.02 -8.48 1.54
CA TYR A 105 -0.48 -8.57 0.16
C TYR A 105 -1.82 -9.31 0.12
N ARG A 106 -1.93 -10.48 0.76
CA ARG A 106 -3.19 -11.24 0.80
C ARG A 106 -4.30 -10.52 1.55
N LEU A 107 -3.98 -9.83 2.64
CA LEU A 107 -4.94 -9.00 3.37
C LEU A 107 -5.55 -7.95 2.44
N MET A 108 -4.71 -7.15 1.76
CA MET A 108 -5.19 -6.14 0.82
C MET A 108 -5.95 -6.76 -0.37
N GLU A 109 -5.47 -7.88 -0.91
CA GLU A 109 -6.10 -8.58 -2.03
C GLU A 109 -7.50 -9.09 -1.71
N GLN A 110 -7.71 -9.57 -0.48
CA GLN A 110 -8.98 -10.19 -0.05
C GLN A 110 -9.98 -9.17 0.51
N ASP A 111 -9.50 -8.06 1.08
CA ASP A 111 -10.35 -7.11 1.79
C ASP A 111 -10.48 -5.76 1.06
N SER A 112 -9.39 -4.99 0.95
CA SER A 112 -9.42 -3.64 0.40
C SER A 112 -9.56 -3.61 -1.13
N TYR A 113 -8.94 -4.54 -1.86
CA TYR A 113 -8.94 -4.58 -3.31
C TYR A 113 -10.35 -4.77 -3.91
N PRO A 114 -11.19 -5.72 -3.44
CA PRO A 114 -12.56 -5.83 -3.90
C PRO A 114 -13.40 -4.57 -3.61
N ARG A 115 -13.13 -3.88 -2.51
CA ARG A 115 -13.80 -2.61 -2.18
C ARG A 115 -13.32 -1.48 -3.09
N PHE A 116 -12.03 -1.41 -3.37
CA PHE A 116 -11.46 -0.46 -4.35
C PHE A 116 -12.13 -0.60 -5.72
N LEU A 117 -12.28 -1.83 -6.24
CA LEU A 117 -12.92 -2.05 -7.55
C LEU A 117 -14.41 -1.68 -7.60
N ARG A 118 -15.06 -1.56 -6.43
CA ARG A 118 -16.45 -1.10 -6.30
C ARG A 118 -16.56 0.39 -5.94
N SER A 119 -15.45 1.04 -5.63
CA SER A 119 -15.44 2.45 -5.22
C SER A 119 -15.75 3.38 -6.39
N ASP A 120 -16.43 4.48 -6.10
CA ASP A 120 -16.70 5.53 -7.11
C ASP A 120 -15.39 6.05 -7.73
N MET A 121 -14.32 6.13 -6.94
CA MET A 121 -13.00 6.54 -7.43
C MET A 121 -12.49 5.65 -8.57
N TYR A 122 -12.63 4.32 -8.45
CA TYR A 122 -12.24 3.40 -9.53
C TYR A 122 -13.24 3.44 -10.69
N LEU A 123 -14.54 3.46 -10.37
CA LEU A 123 -15.61 3.45 -11.38
C LEU A 123 -15.60 4.71 -12.26
N ASP A 124 -15.22 5.86 -11.71
CA ASP A 124 -15.09 7.10 -12.47
C ASP A 124 -13.86 7.08 -13.39
N LEU A 125 -12.75 6.47 -12.95
CA LEU A 125 -11.54 6.29 -13.78
C LEU A 125 -11.79 5.39 -15.00
N ILE A 126 -12.56 4.30 -14.83
CA ILE A 126 -12.91 3.41 -15.96
C ILE A 126 -13.96 4.04 -16.88
N LYS A 127 -14.86 4.88 -16.36
CA LYS A 127 -15.89 5.60 -17.14
C LYS A 127 -15.35 6.86 -17.82
N GLY A 128 -14.08 7.23 -17.58
CA GLY A 128 -13.48 8.45 -18.10
C GLY A 128 -14.04 9.74 -17.47
N ARG A 129 -14.73 9.62 -16.33
CA ARG A 129 -15.19 10.78 -15.56
C ARG A 129 -14.02 11.27 -14.72
N GLN A 130 -13.30 12.27 -15.21
CA GLN A 130 -12.44 13.03 -14.31
C GLN A 130 -13.34 13.82 -13.37
N HIS A 131 -13.23 13.59 -12.06
CA HIS A 131 -13.71 14.59 -11.10
C HIS A 131 -12.84 15.83 -11.25
N SER A 132 -13.33 16.78 -12.03
CA SER A 132 -12.92 18.18 -11.97
C SER A 132 -13.30 18.73 -10.59
N GLY A 133 -12.40 18.54 -9.62
CA GLY A 133 -12.50 19.16 -8.31
C GLY A 133 -12.38 20.68 -8.41
N LEU A 134 -13.54 21.33 -8.26
CA LEU A 134 -13.80 22.69 -7.74
C LEU A 134 -12.98 23.89 -8.25
N HIS A 135 -13.69 24.80 -8.93
CA HIS A 135 -13.81 26.17 -8.42
C HIS A 135 -15.27 26.61 -8.46
N SER A 136 -15.92 26.56 -7.30
CA SER A 136 -17.15 27.29 -7.02
C SER A 136 -16.77 28.78 -6.90
N THR A 137 -17.16 29.60 -7.87
CA THR A 137 -17.33 31.04 -7.63
C THR A 137 -18.82 31.30 -7.48
N LYS A 138 -19.27 31.29 -6.23
CA LYS A 138 -20.47 32.06 -5.86
C LYS A 138 -20.12 33.53 -6.08
N HIS A 139 -20.60 34.12 -7.17
CA HIS A 139 -20.84 35.56 -7.20
C HIS A 139 -22.33 35.79 -6.95
N LEU A 140 -22.67 35.91 -5.67
CA LEU A 140 -23.72 36.84 -5.25
C LEU A 140 -23.10 38.24 -5.37
N HIS A 141 -23.64 39.08 -6.24
CA HIS A 141 -23.75 40.49 -5.97
C HIS A 141 -25.12 40.95 -6.42
N SER A 142 -26.01 41.03 -5.44
CA SER A 142 -27.14 41.95 -5.43
C SER A 142 -26.59 43.37 -5.21
N TYR A 143 -26.88 44.28 -6.14
CA TYR A 143 -27.23 45.67 -5.90
C TYR A 143 -28.16 46.11 -7.03
#